data_AF-A0A349DXZ6-F1
#
_entry.id   AF-A0A349DXZ6-F1
#
_cell.length_a   1.000
_cell.length_b   1.000
_cell.length_c   1.000
_cell.angle_alpha   90.00
_cell.angle_beta   90.00
_cell.angle_gamma   90.00
#
_symmetry.space_group_name_H-M   'P 1'
#
loop_
_entity.id
_entity.type
_entity.pdbx_description
1 polymer ?
#
loop_
_entity_poly.entity_id
_entity_poly.type
_entity_poly.pdbx_seq_one_letter_code
_entity_poly.pdbx_strand_id
1 'polypeptide(L)'
;MVSLNGRRRRTIRITGHNTGPDNALTPRMRWALEEAVREYNALNLDLRFLLDFANANLRNQDIVFVRDNSVSVAVAGPPANGNPASLVRLNGNDLSNMSRARVKTVMMHELGHTIGFRHTDWFDKSISCGGPRNVEQPGAIHIPGTSRNTAANIDRNSIMLSCSTAEDFSRQDIVALRFLY
;
A
#
# COMPACT_ATOMS: atom_id res chain seq x y z
N MET A 1 3.78 -5.75 -11.44
CA MET A 1 3.65 -4.28 -11.53
C MET A 1 2.40 -3.93 -12.34
N VAL A 2 1.91 -2.71 -12.21
CA VAL A 2 0.81 -2.16 -13.02
C VAL A 2 1.38 -1.73 -14.38
N SER A 3 0.66 -2.04 -15.45
CA SER A 3 1.02 -1.61 -16.80
C SER A 3 0.47 -0.21 -17.07
N LEU A 4 1.26 0.63 -17.75
CA LEU A 4 0.77 1.89 -18.29
C LEU A 4 -0.15 1.71 -19.53
N ASN A 5 -0.33 0.47 -20.00
CA ASN A 5 -1.17 0.11 -21.16
C ASN A 5 -0.81 0.91 -22.42
N GLY A 6 0.49 1.07 -22.71
CA GLY A 6 1.00 1.83 -23.85
C GLY A 6 0.85 3.35 -23.73
N ARG A 7 0.41 3.87 -22.57
CA ARG A 7 0.31 5.31 -22.30
C ARG A 7 1.56 5.81 -21.61
N ARG A 8 1.78 7.12 -21.72
CA ARG A 8 2.77 7.83 -20.89
C ARG A 8 2.33 7.93 -19.43
N ARG A 9 1.03 8.03 -19.18
CA ARG A 9 0.45 8.07 -17.82
C ARG A 9 -0.84 7.26 -17.73
N ARG A 10 -1.10 6.68 -16.56
CA ARG A 10 -2.33 5.95 -16.26
C ARG A 10 -2.97 6.49 -14.98
N THR A 11 -4.25 6.82 -15.05
CA THR A 11 -5.06 7.12 -13.88
C THR A 11 -5.55 5.81 -13.25
N ILE A 12 -5.36 5.69 -11.93
CA ILE A 12 -5.87 4.60 -11.08
C ILE A 12 -6.98 5.16 -10.20
N ARG A 13 -8.19 4.65 -10.36
CA ARG A 13 -9.37 5.07 -9.62
C ARG A 13 -9.49 4.28 -8.33
N ILE A 14 -9.46 4.97 -7.19
CA ILE A 14 -9.56 4.39 -5.86
C ILE A 14 -10.91 4.77 -5.26
N THR A 15 -11.61 3.79 -4.71
CA THR A 15 -12.82 4.02 -3.93
C THR A 15 -12.58 3.65 -2.47
N GLY A 16 -12.72 4.61 -1.57
CA GLY A 16 -12.90 4.32 -0.15
C GLY A 16 -14.36 4.01 0.14
N HIS A 17 -14.69 2.79 0.55
CA HIS A 17 -16.07 2.40 0.78
C HIS A 17 -16.72 3.23 1.89
N ASN A 18 -17.89 3.81 1.63
CA ASN A 18 -18.50 4.79 2.54
C ASN A 18 -19.98 4.50 2.89
N THR A 19 -20.43 3.26 2.71
CA THR A 19 -21.83 2.87 3.01
C THR A 19 -21.89 1.59 3.83
N GLY A 20 -22.91 1.46 4.67
CA GLY A 20 -23.14 0.26 5.49
C GLY A 20 -22.36 0.24 6.81
N PRO A 21 -22.92 -0.35 7.88
CA PRO A 21 -22.38 -0.25 9.25
C PRO A 21 -21.07 -1.01 9.45
N ASP A 22 -20.82 -2.07 8.68
CA ASP A 22 -19.69 -2.97 8.90
C ASP A 22 -18.52 -2.72 7.96
N ASN A 23 -18.78 -2.26 6.74
CA ASN A 23 -17.76 -2.15 5.70
C ASN A 23 -17.32 -0.71 5.41
N ALA A 24 -18.12 0.29 5.82
CA ALA A 24 -17.76 1.68 5.59
C ALA A 24 -16.48 2.04 6.35
N LEU A 25 -15.57 2.73 5.67
CA LEU A 25 -14.39 3.33 6.27
C LEU A 25 -14.82 4.33 7.35
N THR A 26 -14.14 4.31 8.48
CA THR A 26 -14.33 5.30 9.55
C THR A 26 -13.80 6.68 9.11
N PRO A 27 -14.19 7.79 9.77
CA PRO A 27 -13.63 9.11 9.46
C PRO A 27 -12.09 9.15 9.51
N ARG A 28 -11.48 8.40 10.43
CA ARG A 28 -10.02 8.26 10.54
C ARG A 28 -9.42 7.57 9.32
N MET A 29 -10.03 6.48 8.87
CA MET A 29 -9.58 5.73 7.70
C MET A 29 -9.73 6.55 6.41
N ARG A 30 -10.83 7.30 6.26
CA ARG A 30 -11.03 8.18 5.10
C ARG A 30 -9.95 9.26 5.02
N TRP A 31 -9.70 9.97 6.11
CA TRP A 31 -8.60 10.94 6.18
C TRP A 31 -7.24 10.30 5.85
N ALA A 32 -6.96 9.12 6.38
CA ALA A 32 -5.71 8.42 6.12
C ALA A 32 -5.54 8.02 4.65
N LEU A 33 -6.62 7.60 3.99
CA LEU A 33 -6.61 7.26 2.57
C LEU A 33 -6.45 8.51 1.69
N GLU A 34 -7.10 9.62 2.04
CA GLU A 34 -6.90 10.93 1.38
C GLU A 34 -5.42 11.33 1.43
N GLU A 35 -4.82 11.27 2.62
CA GLU A 35 -3.41 11.63 2.82
C GLU A 35 -2.46 10.68 2.09
N ALA A 36 -2.72 9.37 2.11
CA ALA A 36 -1.93 8.41 1.33
C ALA A 36 -1.97 8.75 -0.16
N VAL A 37 -3.16 8.98 -0.73
CA VAL A 37 -3.31 9.36 -2.14
C VAL A 37 -2.63 10.69 -2.45
N ARG A 38 -2.68 11.66 -1.53
CA ARG A 38 -1.96 12.94 -1.64
C ARG A 38 -0.44 12.72 -1.73
N GLU A 39 0.12 11.91 -0.84
CA GLU A 39 1.57 11.60 -0.83
C GLU A 39 2.02 10.92 -2.12
N TYR A 40 1.29 9.90 -2.60
CA TYR A 40 1.62 9.25 -3.88
C TYR A 40 1.55 10.22 -5.07
N ASN A 41 0.51 11.05 -5.13
CA ASN A 41 0.34 12.02 -6.23
C ASN A 41 1.38 13.16 -6.19
N ALA A 42 1.91 13.51 -5.00
CA ALA A 42 2.96 14.51 -4.85
C ALA A 42 4.28 14.09 -5.51
N LEU A 43 4.51 12.78 -5.71
CA LEU A 43 5.71 12.27 -6.38
C LEU A 43 5.70 12.47 -7.91
N ASN A 44 4.56 12.85 -8.51
CA ASN A 44 4.40 13.08 -9.95
C ASN A 44 4.83 11.89 -10.82
N LEU A 45 4.44 10.68 -10.40
CA LEU A 45 4.68 9.43 -11.12
C LEU A 45 3.85 9.36 -12.42
N ASP A 46 4.13 8.38 -13.27
CA ASP A 46 3.32 8.04 -14.44
C ASP A 46 1.97 7.42 -14.05
N LEU A 47 1.86 6.92 -12.80
CA LEU A 47 0.57 6.65 -12.18
C LEU A 47 0.02 7.88 -11.46
N ARG A 48 -1.26 8.18 -11.71
CA ARG A 48 -2.03 9.19 -10.96
C ARG A 48 -3.19 8.52 -10.25
N PHE A 49 -3.36 8.79 -8.97
CA PHE A 49 -4.45 8.23 -8.19
C PHE A 49 -5.61 9.23 -8.09
N LEU A 50 -6.82 8.77 -8.39
CA LEU A 50 -8.06 9.54 -8.25
C LEU A 50 -8.92 8.87 -7.19
N LEU A 51 -9.07 9.51 -6.04
CA LEU A 51 -9.84 8.99 -4.90
C LEU A 51 -11.27 9.53 -4.92
N ASP A 52 -12.23 8.65 -4.63
CA ASP A 52 -13.60 9.01 -4.27
C ASP A 52 -14.09 8.17 -3.08
N PHE A 53 -15.12 8.65 -2.38
CA PHE A 53 -15.78 7.95 -1.29
C PHE A 53 -17.21 7.61 -1.66
N ALA A 54 -17.43 6.37 -2.09
CA ALA A 54 -18.71 5.92 -2.61
C ALA A 54 -19.07 4.51 -2.10
N ASN A 55 -20.26 4.04 -2.47
CA ASN A 55 -20.58 2.62 -2.34
C ASN A 55 -19.70 1.84 -3.34
N ALA A 56 -19.01 0.81 -2.85
CA ALA A 56 -18.03 0.03 -3.63
C ALA A 56 -18.69 -0.75 -4.77
N ASN A 57 -20.02 -0.86 -4.80
CA ASN A 57 -20.76 -1.49 -5.88
C ASN A 57 -21.10 -0.53 -7.04
N LEU A 58 -20.66 0.73 -6.97
CA LEU A 58 -20.88 1.73 -8.02
C LEU A 58 -19.64 1.81 -8.94
N ARG A 59 -19.90 1.85 -10.26
CA ARG A 59 -19.00 1.41 -11.35
C ARG A 59 -17.70 2.23 -11.53
N ASN A 60 -16.73 1.61 -12.22
CA ASN A 60 -15.46 2.17 -12.73
C ASN A 60 -14.37 2.53 -11.70
N GLN A 61 -14.09 1.64 -10.74
CA GLN A 61 -12.92 1.75 -9.86
C GLN A 61 -11.88 0.67 -10.17
N ASP A 62 -10.60 1.00 -10.01
CA ASP A 62 -9.49 0.07 -10.14
C ASP A 62 -9.15 -0.60 -8.80
N ILE A 63 -9.31 0.13 -7.68
CA ILE A 63 -8.98 -0.32 -6.31
C ILE A 63 -10.10 0.07 -5.35
N VAL A 64 -10.45 -0.82 -4.42
CA VAL A 64 -11.42 -0.56 -3.35
C VAL A 64 -10.78 -0.76 -1.99
N PHE A 65 -10.91 0.22 -1.10
CA PHE A 65 -10.60 0.08 0.32
C PHE A 65 -11.89 -0.12 1.10
N VAL A 66 -11.98 -1.24 1.82
CA VAL A 66 -13.13 -1.59 2.68
C VAL A 66 -12.65 -1.85 4.10
N ARG A 67 -13.48 -1.48 5.08
CA ARG A 67 -13.31 -1.98 6.44
C ARG A 67 -13.84 -3.40 6.52
N ASP A 68 -13.18 -4.25 7.28
CA ASP A 68 -13.62 -5.59 7.60
C ASP A 68 -13.11 -6.02 8.99
N ASN A 69 -13.25 -7.31 9.30
CA ASN A 69 -12.73 -7.95 10.51
C ASN A 69 -11.60 -8.95 10.17
N SER A 70 -10.71 -8.59 9.24
CA SER A 70 -9.57 -9.43 8.84
C SER A 70 -8.68 -9.81 10.03
N VAL A 71 -8.05 -10.99 9.98
CA VAL A 71 -7.10 -11.46 11.01
C VAL A 71 -5.82 -10.60 11.04
N SER A 72 -5.53 -9.88 9.95
CA SER A 72 -4.39 -8.95 9.84
C SER A 72 -4.88 -7.50 9.83
N VAL A 73 -4.02 -6.58 10.29
CA VAL A 73 -4.25 -5.12 10.31
C VAL A 73 -4.82 -4.63 8.97
N ALA A 74 -4.22 -5.06 7.86
CA ALA A 74 -4.74 -4.86 6.53
C ALA A 74 -4.24 -5.95 5.58
N VAL A 75 -4.93 -6.11 4.45
CA VAL A 75 -4.57 -7.08 3.41
C VAL A 75 -4.86 -6.50 2.03
N ALA A 76 -3.82 -6.44 1.19
CA ALA A 76 -3.91 -6.21 -0.24
C ALA A 76 -3.25 -7.35 -1.03
N GLY A 77 -3.80 -7.63 -2.22
CA GLY A 77 -3.17 -8.55 -3.18
C GLY A 77 -2.09 -7.88 -4.02
N PRO A 78 -1.30 -8.64 -4.79
CA PRO A 78 -0.49 -8.10 -5.87
C PRO A 78 -1.33 -7.66 -7.09
N PRO A 79 -0.78 -6.79 -7.95
CA PRO A 79 -1.31 -6.55 -9.28
C PRO A 79 -1.32 -7.82 -10.12
N ALA A 80 -2.29 -7.94 -11.02
CA ALA A 80 -2.45 -9.06 -11.94
C ALA A 80 -2.79 -8.54 -13.35
N ASN A 81 -2.20 -9.15 -14.39
CA ASN A 81 -2.45 -8.79 -15.80
C ASN A 81 -2.26 -7.28 -16.09
N GLY A 82 -1.28 -6.65 -15.44
CA GLY A 82 -1.01 -5.22 -15.58
C GLY A 82 -2.04 -4.30 -14.91
N ASN A 83 -2.98 -4.83 -14.15
CA ASN A 83 -3.95 -4.06 -13.35
C ASN A 83 -3.57 -4.11 -11.87
N PRO A 84 -3.92 -3.06 -11.09
CA PRO A 84 -3.71 -3.09 -9.65
C PRO A 84 -4.56 -4.18 -8.99
N ALA A 85 -4.20 -4.56 -7.76
CA ALA A 85 -5.08 -5.39 -6.95
C ALA A 85 -6.36 -4.63 -6.61
N SER A 86 -7.51 -5.24 -6.91
CA SER A 86 -8.79 -4.53 -6.88
C SER A 86 -9.36 -4.30 -5.49
N LEU A 87 -8.86 -4.97 -4.46
CA LEU A 87 -9.44 -4.93 -3.12
C LEU A 87 -8.35 -4.88 -2.04
N VAL A 88 -8.53 -3.91 -1.14
CA VAL A 88 -7.80 -3.74 0.11
C VAL A 88 -8.78 -3.85 1.26
N ARG A 89 -8.49 -4.75 2.19
CA ARG A 89 -9.28 -5.00 3.40
C ARG A 89 -8.57 -4.45 4.62
N LEU A 90 -9.29 -3.76 5.49
CA LEU A 90 -8.76 -3.05 6.64
C LEU A 90 -9.46 -3.52 7.91
N ASN A 91 -8.71 -4.08 8.86
CA ASN A 91 -9.29 -4.49 10.14
C ASN A 91 -9.72 -3.24 10.94
N GLY A 92 -11.03 -3.08 11.08
CA GLY A 92 -11.63 -1.95 11.79
C GLY A 92 -11.17 -1.80 13.24
N ASN A 93 -11.07 -2.93 13.93
CA ASN A 93 -10.73 -2.98 15.36
C ASN A 93 -9.27 -2.57 15.57
N ASP A 94 -8.34 -3.14 14.79
CA ASP A 94 -6.92 -2.83 14.90
C ASP A 94 -6.64 -1.36 14.60
N LEU A 95 -7.17 -0.85 13.48
CA LEU A 95 -6.92 0.53 13.04
C LEU A 95 -7.58 1.57 13.96
N SER A 96 -8.64 1.20 14.68
CA SER A 96 -9.28 2.08 15.67
C SER A 96 -8.41 2.32 16.91
N ASN A 97 -7.48 1.42 17.21
CA ASN A 97 -6.54 1.54 18.32
C ASN A 97 -5.22 2.22 17.93
N MET A 98 -5.02 2.50 16.64
CA MET A 98 -3.80 3.13 16.12
C MET A 98 -3.92 4.66 16.03
N SER A 99 -2.77 5.34 16.12
CA SER A 99 -2.68 6.78 15.86
C SER A 99 -3.06 7.11 14.40
N ARG A 100 -3.48 8.35 14.14
CA ARG A 100 -3.82 8.80 12.78
C ARG A 100 -2.65 8.60 11.82
N ALA A 101 -1.45 9.00 12.21
CA ALA A 101 -0.23 8.82 11.42
C ALA A 101 0.02 7.35 11.08
N ARG A 102 -0.18 6.45 12.05
CA ARG A 102 -0.02 5.01 11.83
C ARG A 102 -1.04 4.46 10.82
N VAL A 103 -2.30 4.88 10.92
CA VAL A 103 -3.33 4.48 9.93
C VAL A 103 -2.98 5.01 8.54
N LYS A 104 -2.44 6.24 8.41
CA LYS A 104 -1.91 6.77 7.13
C LYS A 104 -0.85 5.84 6.55
N THR A 105 0.14 5.43 7.34
CA THR A 105 1.20 4.51 6.90
C THR A 105 0.63 3.18 6.40
N VAL A 106 -0.37 2.62 7.10
CA VAL A 106 -1.05 1.39 6.64
C VAL A 106 -1.70 1.61 5.27
N MET A 107 -2.42 2.72 5.06
CA MET A 107 -3.01 3.02 3.76
C MET A 107 -1.96 3.17 2.66
N MET A 108 -0.82 3.81 2.97
CA MET A 108 0.29 3.96 2.03
C MET A 108 0.94 2.62 1.68
N HIS A 109 1.12 1.75 2.67
CA HIS A 109 1.67 0.40 2.54
C HIS A 109 0.79 -0.47 1.63
N GLU A 110 -0.51 -0.54 1.92
CA GLU A 110 -1.43 -1.36 1.16
C GLU A 110 -1.59 -0.85 -0.28
N LEU A 111 -1.65 0.48 -0.48
CA LEU A 111 -1.65 1.05 -1.84
C LEU A 111 -0.39 0.64 -2.60
N GLY A 112 0.78 0.60 -1.93
CA GLY A 112 2.03 0.09 -2.50
C GLY A 112 1.92 -1.36 -2.97
N HIS A 113 1.33 -2.23 -2.15
CA HIS A 113 1.05 -3.62 -2.54
C HIS A 113 0.15 -3.73 -3.77
N THR A 114 -0.91 -2.92 -3.85
CA THR A 114 -1.82 -2.98 -5.01
C THR A 114 -1.12 -2.66 -6.34
N ILE A 115 -0.04 -1.86 -6.31
CA ILE A 115 0.76 -1.52 -7.48
C ILE A 115 2.05 -2.35 -7.62
N GLY A 116 2.25 -3.34 -6.75
CA GLY A 116 3.26 -4.39 -6.92
C GLY A 116 4.50 -4.28 -6.05
N PHE A 117 4.49 -3.41 -5.04
CA PHE A 117 5.56 -3.40 -4.05
C PHE A 117 5.45 -4.61 -3.15
N ARG A 118 6.60 -5.12 -2.72
CA ARG A 118 6.74 -6.22 -1.77
C ARG A 118 7.42 -5.74 -0.51
N HIS A 119 7.33 -6.55 0.54
CA HIS A 119 8.00 -6.24 1.77
C HIS A 119 9.51 -6.12 1.56
N THR A 120 10.15 -5.09 2.13
CA THR A 120 11.61 -4.91 2.03
C THR A 120 12.37 -5.93 2.87
N ASP A 121 11.75 -6.41 3.95
CA ASP A 121 12.20 -7.48 4.83
C ASP A 121 11.64 -8.85 4.43
N TRP A 122 11.34 -9.04 3.13
CA TRP A 122 10.75 -10.26 2.60
C TRP A 122 11.46 -11.53 3.06
N PHE A 123 12.79 -11.49 3.21
CA PHE A 123 13.66 -12.60 3.60
C PHE A 123 13.73 -12.86 5.12
N ASP A 124 13.40 -11.88 5.96
CA ASP A 124 13.50 -12.00 7.42
C ASP A 124 12.55 -11.02 8.12
N LYS A 125 11.37 -11.53 8.51
CA LYS A 125 10.35 -10.73 9.21
C LYS A 125 10.74 -10.38 10.65
N SER A 126 11.79 -10.99 11.21
CA SER A 126 12.28 -10.60 12.55
C SER A 126 12.84 -9.18 12.57
N ILE A 127 13.23 -8.64 11.41
CA ILE A 127 13.79 -7.29 11.27
C ILE A 127 12.81 -6.20 11.70
N SER A 128 11.51 -6.35 11.37
CA SER A 128 10.49 -5.35 11.68
C SER A 128 9.37 -5.86 12.59
N CYS A 129 9.02 -7.15 12.52
CA CYS A 129 7.86 -7.71 13.23
C CYS A 129 8.21 -8.71 14.34
N GLY A 130 9.49 -9.00 14.60
CA GLY A 130 9.88 -10.09 15.51
C GLY A 130 9.44 -11.49 15.06
N GLY A 131 9.10 -11.64 13.78
CA GLY A 131 8.61 -12.88 13.18
C GLY A 131 9.70 -13.88 12.76
N PRO A 132 9.35 -14.89 11.95
CA PRO A 132 10.29 -15.90 11.49
C PRO A 132 11.39 -15.30 10.58
N ARG A 133 12.58 -15.90 10.67
CA ARG A 133 13.74 -15.63 9.80
C ARG A 133 13.68 -16.53 8.56
N ASN A 134 14.33 -16.12 7.48
CA ASN A 134 14.44 -16.88 6.22
C ASN A 134 13.07 -17.20 5.58
N VAL A 135 12.15 -16.23 5.64
CA VAL A 135 10.88 -16.36 4.91
C VAL A 135 11.20 -16.08 3.45
N GLU A 136 11.03 -17.02 2.53
CA GLU A 136 11.04 -16.65 1.12
C GLU A 136 9.64 -16.17 0.73
N GLN A 137 9.52 -14.93 0.25
CA GLN A 137 8.29 -14.47 -0.41
C GLN A 137 8.49 -14.55 -1.93
N PRO A 138 7.86 -15.53 -2.61
CA PRO A 138 7.98 -15.66 -4.06
C PRO A 138 7.63 -14.36 -4.80
N GLY A 139 8.45 -14.00 -5.77
CA GLY A 139 8.22 -12.83 -6.62
C GLY A 139 8.75 -11.50 -6.06
N ALA A 140 9.53 -11.51 -4.97
CA ALA A 140 10.34 -10.35 -4.60
C ALA A 140 11.51 -10.18 -5.58
N ILE A 141 11.46 -9.14 -6.40
CA ILE A 141 12.50 -8.80 -7.40
C ILE A 141 13.14 -7.48 -6.98
N HIS A 142 14.47 -7.42 -6.99
CA HIS A 142 15.19 -6.19 -6.68
C HIS A 142 14.88 -5.10 -7.71
N ILE A 143 14.56 -3.91 -7.22
CA ILE A 143 14.26 -2.74 -8.06
C ILE A 143 15.56 -1.95 -8.26
N PRO A 144 16.06 -1.79 -9.51
CA PRO A 144 17.27 -1.03 -9.77
C PRO A 144 17.24 0.39 -9.19
N GLY A 145 18.40 0.87 -8.75
CA GLY A 145 18.55 2.15 -8.06
C GLY A 145 18.29 2.07 -6.55
N THR A 146 17.58 1.06 -6.04
CA THR A 146 17.47 0.83 -4.60
C THR A 146 18.65 0.06 -4.03
N SER A 147 18.93 0.26 -2.75
CA SER A 147 19.89 -0.56 -2.01
C SER A 147 19.44 -2.03 -2.00
N ARG A 148 20.39 -2.95 -2.12
CA ARG A 148 20.08 -4.38 -2.00
C ARG A 148 19.84 -4.69 -0.52
N ASN A 149 18.61 -5.05 -0.16
CA ASN A 149 18.26 -5.29 1.23
C ASN A 149 18.96 -6.54 1.77
N THR A 150 19.65 -6.35 2.88
CA THR A 150 20.21 -7.39 3.76
C THR A 150 19.88 -7.01 5.20
N ALA A 151 20.08 -7.92 6.14
CA ALA A 151 19.87 -7.62 7.56
C ALA A 151 20.71 -6.42 8.07
N ALA A 152 21.85 -6.14 7.43
CA ALA A 152 22.77 -5.08 7.85
C ALA A 152 22.47 -3.69 7.26
N ASN A 153 21.79 -3.60 6.11
CA ASN A 153 21.63 -2.35 5.35
C ASN A 153 20.19 -2.06 4.89
N ILE A 154 19.21 -2.80 5.41
CA ILE A 154 17.80 -2.58 5.11
C ILE A 154 17.36 -1.17 5.53
N ASP A 155 16.54 -0.54 4.69
CA ASP A 155 15.93 0.75 5.00
C ASP A 155 14.85 0.59 6.08
N ARG A 156 15.22 0.92 7.32
CA ARG A 156 14.34 0.83 8.50
C ARG A 156 13.16 1.83 8.47
N ASN A 157 13.21 2.82 7.58
CA ASN A 157 12.17 3.82 7.42
C ASN A 157 11.30 3.56 6.19
N SER A 158 11.45 2.42 5.51
CA SER A 158 10.58 2.08 4.38
C SER A 158 9.15 1.86 4.85
N ILE A 159 8.19 2.47 4.14
CA ILE A 159 6.77 2.17 4.36
C ILE A 159 6.45 0.70 4.04
N MET A 160 7.28 0.02 3.24
CA MET A 160 7.09 -1.36 2.82
C MET A 160 7.78 -2.39 3.74
N LEU A 161 8.21 -2.04 4.94
CA LEU A 161 8.53 -3.06 5.95
C LEU A 161 7.26 -3.78 6.41
N SER A 162 7.34 -5.08 6.68
CA SER A 162 6.21 -5.89 7.18
C SER A 162 5.51 -5.24 8.38
N CYS A 163 6.29 -4.68 9.31
CA CYS A 163 5.82 -3.86 10.43
C CYS A 163 6.53 -2.51 10.40
N SER A 164 6.39 -1.77 9.30
CA SER A 164 6.93 -0.42 9.17
C SER A 164 6.51 0.46 10.33
N THR A 165 7.34 1.38 10.82
CA THR A 165 6.92 2.46 11.74
C THR A 165 7.09 3.83 11.09
N ALA A 166 7.33 3.86 9.77
CA ALA A 166 7.54 5.08 9.01
C ALA A 166 6.28 5.94 9.02
N GLU A 167 6.46 7.26 9.00
CA GLU A 167 5.34 8.19 8.82
C GLU A 167 5.18 8.61 7.36
N ASP A 168 6.26 8.62 6.58
CA ASP A 168 6.31 9.03 5.18
C ASP A 168 7.20 8.09 4.36
N PHE A 169 7.23 8.29 3.03
CA PHE A 169 8.12 7.53 2.16
C PHE A 169 9.59 7.73 2.54
N SER A 170 10.32 6.63 2.61
CA SER A 170 11.76 6.69 2.67
C SER A 170 12.35 7.12 1.32
N ARG A 171 13.65 7.45 1.32
CA ARG A 171 14.39 7.69 0.08
C ARG A 171 14.35 6.46 -0.85
N GLN A 172 14.42 5.25 -0.31
CA GLN A 172 14.40 4.02 -1.12
C GLN A 172 13.00 3.74 -1.69
N ASP A 173 11.93 4.05 -0.95
CA ASP A 173 10.57 3.95 -1.45
C ASP A 173 10.36 4.87 -2.67
N ILE A 174 10.83 6.12 -2.59
CA ILE A 174 10.72 7.09 -3.69
C ILE A 174 11.52 6.64 -4.92
N VAL A 175 12.74 6.12 -4.73
CA VAL A 175 13.57 5.62 -5.83
C VAL A 175 12.87 4.44 -6.52
N ALA A 176 12.33 3.50 -5.75
CA ALA A 176 11.59 2.37 -6.31
C ALA A 176 10.32 2.81 -7.06
N LEU A 177 9.57 3.75 -6.50
CA LEU A 177 8.36 4.30 -7.14
C LEU A 177 8.69 4.94 -8.48
N ARG A 178 9.68 5.83 -8.51
CA ARG A 178 10.12 6.52 -9.72
C ARG A 178 10.76 5.63 -10.77
N PHE A 179 11.33 4.49 -10.34
CA PHE A 179 11.88 3.52 -11.28
C PHE A 179 10.76 2.76 -12.01
N LEU A 180 9.68 2.42 -11.31
CA LEU A 180 8.57 1.66 -11.87
C LEU A 180 7.55 2.53 -12.61
N TYR A 181 7.35 3.77 -12.15
CA TYR A 181 6.30 4.70 -12.58
C TYR A 181 6.82 6.14 -12.56
#